data_AF-A0A2V5QJ93-F1
#
_entry.id   AF-A0A2V5QJ93-F1
#
_cell.length_a   1.000
_cell.length_b   1.000
_cell.length_c   1.000
_cell.angle_alpha   90.00
_cell.angle_beta   90.00
_cell.angle_gamma   90.00
#
_symmetry.space_group_name_H-M   'P 1'
#
loop_
_entity.id
_entity.type
_entity.pdbx_description
1 polymer ?
#
loop_
_entity_poly.entity_id
_entity_poly.type
_entity_poly.pdbx_seq_one_letter_code
_entity_poly.pdbx_strand_id
1 'polypeptide(L)'
;MALQLVNVLRDAGSDLRAGRCYFPEYELREAHLTASQILSEPKRFQPIYQTWLAKAKTGLEWGVQYSRAIRDRRVRAATVLPALIGARTLALLDEAGPMALQRTVKVPRREVRAMILSLAFTLASRRAIDAIFASAYKK
;
A
#
# COMPACT_ATOMS: atom_id res chain seq x y z
N MET A 1 -4.51 -10.25 -3.69
CA MET A 1 -3.49 -9.64 -4.58
C MET A 1 -3.07 -8.22 -4.15
N ALA A 2 -3.96 -7.40 -3.59
CA ALA A 2 -3.64 -6.02 -3.18
C ALA A 2 -2.36 -5.91 -2.31
N LEU A 3 -2.21 -6.77 -1.29
CA LEU A 3 -1.04 -6.74 -0.41
C LEU A 3 0.29 -6.98 -1.15
N GLN A 4 0.28 -7.79 -2.22
CA GLN A 4 1.47 -8.01 -3.02
C GLN A 4 1.83 -6.77 -3.83
N LEU A 5 0.83 -6.06 -4.38
CA LEU A 5 1.06 -4.77 -5.04
C LEU A 5 1.60 -3.73 -4.07
N VAL A 6 1.09 -3.68 -2.83
CA VAL A 6 1.63 -2.80 -1.78
C VAL A 6 3.12 -3.10 -1.52
N ASN A 7 3.50 -4.38 -1.44
CA ASN A 7 4.90 -4.76 -1.26
C ASN A 7 5.75 -4.33 -2.45
N VAL A 8 5.31 -4.61 -3.70
CA VAL A 8 6.02 -4.18 -4.92
C VAL A 8 6.22 -2.66 -4.93
N LEU A 9 5.19 -1.89 -4.60
CA LEU A 9 5.25 -0.43 -4.57
C LEU A 9 6.20 0.09 -3.48
N ARG A 10 6.12 -0.48 -2.27
CA ARG A 10 6.95 -0.08 -1.13
C ARG A 10 8.43 -0.38 -1.36
N ASP A 11 8.72 -1.54 -1.96
CA ASP A 11 10.07 -2.07 -2.10
C ASP A 11 10.70 -1.73 -3.46
N ALA A 12 9.96 -1.09 -4.38
CA ALA A 12 10.38 -0.76 -5.74
C ALA A 12 11.80 -0.17 -5.81
N GLY A 13 12.12 0.82 -4.96
CA GLY A 13 13.43 1.43 -4.95
C GLY A 13 14.57 0.45 -4.62
N SER A 14 14.39 -0.38 -3.59
CA SER A 14 15.37 -1.39 -3.20
C SER A 14 15.46 -2.54 -4.20
N ASP A 15 14.34 -2.95 -4.78
CA ASP A 15 14.30 -4.00 -5.79
C ASP A 15 15.05 -3.56 -7.05
N LEU A 16 14.80 -2.36 -7.55
CA LEU A 16 15.47 -1.80 -8.72
C LEU A 16 16.98 -1.66 -8.51
N ARG A 17 17.42 -1.20 -7.33
CA ARG A 17 18.85 -1.15 -6.97
C ARG A 17 19.50 -2.54 -6.93
N ALA A 18 18.72 -3.58 -6.62
CA ALA A 18 19.15 -4.96 -6.63
C ALA A 18 18.97 -5.64 -8.01
N GLY A 19 18.67 -4.88 -9.07
CA GLY A 19 18.47 -5.38 -10.43
C GLY A 19 17.14 -6.12 -10.65
N ARG A 20 16.18 -6.01 -9.74
CA ARG A 20 14.84 -6.62 -9.86
C ARG A 20 13.81 -5.57 -10.26
N CYS A 21 13.04 -5.86 -11.31
CA CYS A 21 11.91 -5.03 -11.74
C CYS A 21 10.65 -5.90 -11.83
N TYR A 22 9.60 -5.50 -11.10
CA TYR A 22 8.30 -6.17 -11.10
C TYR A 22 7.23 -5.39 -11.88
N PHE A 23 7.57 -4.23 -12.44
CA PHE A 23 6.70 -3.46 -13.32
C PHE A 23 6.74 -4.07 -14.73
N PRO A 24 5.58 -4.25 -15.39
CA PRO A 24 5.51 -4.82 -16.72
C PRO A 24 6.26 -3.97 -17.74
N GLU A 25 6.99 -4.66 -18.62
CA GLU A 25 7.81 -4.00 -19.63
C GLU A 25 6.97 -3.16 -20.61
N TYR A 26 5.75 -3.61 -20.95
CA TYR A 26 4.88 -2.88 -21.88
C TYR A 26 4.49 -1.49 -21.34
N GLU A 27 4.18 -1.37 -20.04
CA GLU A 27 3.85 -0.08 -19.41
C GLU A 27 5.06 0.87 -19.42
N LEU A 28 6.26 0.32 -19.20
CA LEU A 28 7.49 1.09 -19.28
C LEU A 28 7.76 1.57 -20.71
N ARG A 29 7.57 0.71 -21.72
CA ARG A 29 7.76 1.06 -23.14
C ARG A 29 6.79 2.15 -23.60
N GLU A 30 5.53 2.10 -23.16
CA GLU A 30 4.54 3.16 -23.42
C GLU A 30 4.97 4.53 -22.87
N ALA A 31 5.72 4.55 -21.76
CA ALA A 31 6.34 5.75 -21.21
C ALA A 31 7.75 6.04 -21.76
N HIS A 32 8.18 5.30 -22.80
CA HIS A 32 9.53 5.33 -23.37
C HIS A 32 10.66 5.11 -22.34
N LEU A 33 10.39 4.32 -21.31
CA LEU A 33 11.31 4.00 -20.23
C LEU A 33 11.80 2.56 -20.30
N THR A 34 13.01 2.35 -19.81
CA THR A 34 13.54 1.03 -19.45
C THR A 34 13.58 0.88 -17.93
N ALA A 35 13.67 -0.35 -17.42
CA ALA A 35 13.74 -0.60 -15.98
C ALA A 35 14.94 0.09 -15.30
N SER A 36 16.09 0.15 -15.98
CA SER A 36 17.31 0.82 -15.46
C SER A 36 17.16 2.33 -15.34
N GLN A 37 16.31 2.95 -16.16
CA GLN A 37 16.06 4.40 -16.14
C GLN A 37 15.09 4.84 -15.02
N ILE A 38 14.37 3.93 -14.38
CA ILE A 38 13.35 4.29 -13.37
C ILE A 38 13.96 5.09 -12.21
N LEU A 39 15.16 4.73 -11.75
CA LEU A 39 15.81 5.40 -10.63
C LEU A 39 16.40 6.77 -11.00
N SER A 40 16.89 6.93 -12.24
CA SER A 40 17.44 8.20 -12.75
C SER A 40 16.37 9.16 -13.25
N GLU A 41 15.23 8.63 -13.69
CA GLU A 41 14.13 9.40 -14.29
C GLU A 41 12.79 9.20 -13.53
N PRO A 42 12.75 9.36 -12.19
CA PRO A 42 11.59 8.99 -11.38
C PRO A 42 10.34 9.82 -11.71
N LYS A 43 10.50 11.04 -12.25
CA LYS A 43 9.39 11.88 -12.71
C LYS A 43 8.63 11.26 -13.89
N ARG A 44 9.33 10.61 -14.82
CA ARG A 44 8.71 9.94 -15.98
C ARG A 44 8.01 8.66 -15.58
N PHE A 45 8.53 7.98 -14.55
CA PHE A 45 7.91 6.76 -14.01
C PHE A 45 6.71 7.05 -13.09
N GLN A 46 6.62 8.27 -12.54
CA GLN A 46 5.58 8.66 -11.59
C GLN A 46 4.13 8.33 -12.04
N PRO A 47 3.72 8.53 -13.31
CA PRO A 47 2.36 8.17 -13.74
C PRO A 47 2.06 6.67 -13.63
N ILE A 48 3.02 5.80 -14.02
CA ILE A 48 2.90 4.34 -13.88
C ILE A 48 2.76 3.98 -12.40
N TYR A 49 3.64 4.55 -11.56
CA TYR A 49 3.62 4.33 -10.12
C TYR A 49 2.26 4.73 -9.50
N GLN A 50 1.68 5.84 -9.94
CA GLN A 50 0.37 6.31 -9.49
C GLN A 50 -0.78 5.39 -9.93
N THR A 51 -0.76 4.87 -11.15
CA THR A 51 -1.73 3.85 -11.59
C THR A 51 -1.66 2.60 -10.71
N TRP A 52 -0.46 2.17 -10.33
CA TRP A 52 -0.26 1.03 -9.44
C TRP A 52 -0.71 1.32 -8.00
N LEU A 53 -0.44 2.52 -7.47
CA LEU A 53 -0.96 2.98 -6.17
C LEU A 53 -2.49 2.92 -6.16
N ALA A 54 -3.14 3.44 -7.21
CA ALA A 54 -4.60 3.41 -7.34
C ALA A 54 -5.14 1.97 -7.39
N LYS A 55 -4.53 1.09 -8.20
CA LYS A 55 -4.89 -0.33 -8.28
C LYS A 55 -4.75 -1.05 -6.94
N ALA A 56 -3.66 -0.79 -6.22
CA ALA A 56 -3.45 -1.34 -4.89
C ALA A 56 -4.51 -0.84 -3.90
N LYS A 57 -4.83 0.46 -3.93
CA LYS A 57 -5.86 1.07 -3.09
C LYS A 57 -7.23 0.44 -3.32
N THR A 58 -7.69 0.33 -4.58
CA THR A 58 -8.94 -0.36 -4.91
C THR A 58 -8.94 -1.80 -4.40
N GLY A 59 -7.83 -2.53 -4.58
CA GLY A 59 -7.69 -3.88 -4.05
C GLY A 59 -7.80 -3.95 -2.51
N LEU A 60 -7.29 -2.96 -1.78
CA LEU A 60 -7.42 -2.88 -0.32
C LEU A 60 -8.86 -2.55 0.10
N GLU A 61 -9.56 -1.69 -0.63
CA GLU A 61 -10.99 -1.41 -0.42
C GLU A 61 -11.80 -2.71 -0.50
N TRP A 62 -11.58 -3.52 -1.54
CA TRP A 62 -12.18 -4.86 -1.64
C TRP A 62 -11.80 -5.77 -0.47
N GLY A 63 -10.54 -5.74 -0.02
CA GLY A 63 -10.10 -6.51 1.15
C GLY A 63 -10.81 -6.11 2.45
N VAL A 64 -11.03 -4.81 2.66
CA VAL A 64 -11.83 -4.30 3.78
C VAL A 64 -13.28 -4.74 3.64
N GLN A 65 -13.89 -4.63 2.46
CA GLN A 65 -15.26 -5.11 2.22
C GLN A 65 -15.40 -6.61 2.52
N TYR A 66 -14.45 -7.42 2.06
CA TYR A 66 -14.40 -8.85 2.36
C TYR A 66 -14.36 -9.11 3.87
N SER A 67 -13.55 -8.35 4.63
CA SER A 67 -13.48 -8.50 6.08
C SER A 67 -14.84 -8.27 6.78
N ARG A 68 -15.71 -7.43 6.23
CA ARG A 68 -17.04 -7.15 6.80
C ARG A 68 -17.98 -8.36 6.73
N ALA A 69 -17.77 -9.26 5.76
CA ALA A 69 -18.54 -10.50 5.62
C ALA A 69 -18.16 -11.55 6.68
N ILE A 70 -16.97 -11.44 7.29
CA ILE A 70 -16.49 -12.39 8.30
C ILE A 70 -17.23 -12.18 9.62
N ARG A 71 -17.85 -13.25 10.13
CA ARG A 71 -18.61 -13.23 11.39
C ARG A 71 -17.70 -13.29 12.61
N ASP A 72 -16.76 -14.22 12.62
CA ASP A 72 -15.79 -14.38 13.71
C ASP A 72 -14.94 -13.12 13.86
N ARG A 73 -14.87 -12.59 15.08
CA ARG A 73 -14.24 -11.29 15.34
C ARG A 73 -12.72 -11.36 15.25
N ARG A 74 -12.12 -12.46 15.68
CA ARG A 74 -10.66 -12.67 15.66
C ARG A 74 -10.18 -12.87 14.23
N VAL A 75 -10.89 -13.69 13.46
CA VAL A 75 -10.61 -13.89 12.04
C VAL A 75 -10.78 -12.58 11.28
N ARG A 76 -11.85 -11.81 11.54
CA ARG A 76 -12.05 -10.50 10.92
C ARG A 76 -10.89 -9.54 11.22
N ALA A 77 -10.43 -9.48 12.47
CA ALA A 77 -9.29 -8.67 12.87
C ALA A 77 -8.00 -9.08 12.14
N ALA A 78 -7.69 -10.39 12.12
CA ALA A 78 -6.52 -10.94 11.46
C ALA A 78 -6.54 -10.67 9.95
N THR A 79 -7.70 -10.79 9.31
CA THR A 79 -7.88 -10.53 7.87
C THR A 79 -7.72 -9.05 7.54
N VAL A 80 -8.26 -8.15 8.35
CA VAL A 80 -8.32 -6.72 8.01
C VAL A 80 -7.04 -5.95 8.37
N LEU A 81 -6.31 -6.38 9.41
CA LEU A 81 -5.12 -5.69 9.88
C LEU A 81 -4.07 -5.47 8.77
N PRO A 82 -3.71 -6.47 7.93
CA PRO A 82 -2.81 -6.24 6.80
C PRO A 82 -3.32 -5.18 5.82
N ALA A 83 -4.64 -5.11 5.59
CA ALA A 83 -5.23 -4.14 4.68
C ALA A 83 -5.17 -2.71 5.25
N LEU A 84 -5.37 -2.54 6.57
CA LEU A 84 -5.23 -1.25 7.25
C LEU A 84 -3.79 -0.73 7.22
N ILE A 85 -2.81 -1.62 7.50
CA ILE A 85 -1.38 -1.29 7.39
C ILE A 85 -1.03 -0.95 5.93
N GLY A 86 -1.57 -1.71 4.97
CA GLY A 86 -1.41 -1.46 3.54
C GLY A 86 -1.93 -0.07 3.16
N ALA A 87 -3.11 0.32 3.63
CA ALA A 87 -3.71 1.62 3.34
C ALA A 87 -2.83 2.77 3.84
N ARG A 88 -2.34 2.66 5.09
CA ARG A 88 -1.40 3.65 5.63
C ARG A 88 -0.07 3.66 4.88
N THR A 89 0.40 2.50 4.42
CA THR A 89 1.61 2.41 3.57
C THR A 89 1.41 3.16 2.26
N LEU A 90 0.29 2.94 1.55
CA LEU A 90 0.02 3.64 0.29
C LEU A 90 -0.11 5.15 0.48
N ALA A 91 -0.73 5.61 1.58
CA ALA A 91 -0.80 7.03 1.89
C ALA A 91 0.58 7.66 2.07
N LEU A 92 1.48 7.02 2.82
CA LEU A 92 2.85 7.49 2.99
C LEU A 92 3.66 7.46 1.69
N LEU A 93 3.41 6.47 0.81
CA LEU A 93 4.06 6.41 -0.50
C LEU A 93 3.57 7.53 -1.42
N ASP A 94 2.27 7.81 -1.42
CA ASP A 94 1.68 8.91 -2.18
C ASP A 94 2.21 10.28 -1.69
N GLU A 95 2.28 10.48 -0.36
CA GLU A 95 2.89 11.66 0.27
C GLU A 95 4.38 11.83 -0.10
N ALA A 96 5.13 10.72 -0.20
CA ALA A 96 6.54 10.76 -0.58
C ALA A 96 6.75 11.02 -2.09
N GLY A 97 5.77 10.70 -2.92
CA GLY A 97 5.86 10.86 -4.38
C GLY A 97 7.11 10.21 -4.97
N PRO A 98 7.83 10.87 -5.90
CA PRO A 98 9.05 10.33 -6.52
C PRO A 98 10.14 9.92 -5.51
N MET A 99 10.16 10.53 -4.32
CA MET A 99 11.15 10.17 -3.29
C MET A 99 10.94 8.77 -2.73
N ALA A 100 9.76 8.15 -2.91
CA ALA A 100 9.49 6.78 -2.47
C ALA A 100 10.47 5.75 -3.10
N LEU A 101 11.05 6.05 -4.26
CA LEU A 101 12.06 5.20 -4.89
C LEU A 101 13.46 5.38 -4.28
N GLN A 102 13.72 6.52 -3.67
CA GLN A 102 15.05 6.90 -3.17
C GLN A 102 15.24 6.54 -1.69
N ARG A 103 14.17 6.53 -0.90
CA ARG A 103 14.23 6.23 0.54
C ARG A 103 13.22 5.17 0.96
N THR A 104 13.49 4.51 2.08
CA THR A 104 12.54 3.58 2.68
C THR A 104 11.35 4.34 3.28
N VAL A 105 10.15 4.04 2.80
CA VAL A 105 8.89 4.52 3.38
C VAL A 105 8.30 3.42 4.24
N LYS A 106 8.08 3.70 5.53
CA LYS A 106 7.66 2.70 6.51
C LYS A 106 6.65 3.26 7.50
N VAL A 107 5.56 2.52 7.72
CA VAL A 107 4.59 2.83 8.78
C VAL A 107 5.28 2.72 10.15
N PRO A 108 5.24 3.76 11.00
CA PRO A 108 5.81 3.71 12.33
C PRO A 108 5.22 2.58 13.19
N ARG A 109 6.05 1.91 13.98
CA ARG A 109 5.61 0.80 14.86
C ARG A 109 4.50 1.22 15.83
N ARG A 110 4.52 2.48 16.30
CA ARG A 110 3.48 3.05 17.16
C ARG A 110 2.11 3.09 16.48
N GLU A 111 2.05 3.42 15.19
CA GLU A 111 0.80 3.46 14.43
C GLU A 111 0.26 2.03 14.23
N VAL A 112 1.13 1.08 13.91
CA VAL A 112 0.74 -0.34 13.81
C VAL A 112 0.19 -0.85 15.14
N ARG A 113 0.86 -0.56 16.26
CA ARG A 113 0.37 -0.93 17.60
C ARG A 113 -0.97 -0.27 17.93
N ALA A 114 -1.16 1.01 17.57
CA ALA A 114 -2.43 1.70 17.76
C ALA A 114 -3.57 1.05 16.95
N MET A 115 -3.32 0.63 15.71
CA MET A 115 -4.30 -0.12 14.92
C MET A 115 -4.67 -1.45 15.58
N ILE A 116 -3.68 -2.21 16.06
CA ILE A 116 -3.90 -3.49 16.77
C ILE A 116 -4.73 -3.27 18.03
N LEU A 117 -4.37 -2.30 18.86
CA LEU A 117 -5.10 -1.97 20.08
C LEU A 117 -6.53 -1.54 19.77
N SER A 118 -6.72 -0.67 18.78
CA SER A 118 -8.05 -0.22 18.36
C SER A 118 -8.93 -1.38 17.88
N LEU A 119 -8.39 -2.31 17.08
CA LEU A 119 -9.12 -3.51 16.67
C LEU A 119 -9.45 -4.42 17.87
N ALA A 120 -8.54 -4.55 18.84
CA ALA A 120 -8.78 -5.34 20.04
C ALA A 120 -9.90 -4.73 20.91
N PHE A 121 -9.82 -3.44 21.24
CA PHE A 121 -10.80 -2.74 22.08
C PHE A 121 -12.18 -2.65 21.43
N THR A 122 -12.23 -2.47 20.11
CA THR A 122 -13.51 -2.37 19.37
C THR A 122 -14.04 -3.73 18.93
N LEU A 123 -13.38 -4.83 19.33
CA LEU A 123 -13.72 -6.20 18.94
C LEU A 123 -13.86 -6.36 17.42
N ALA A 124 -12.99 -5.67 16.68
CA ALA A 124 -12.99 -5.52 15.25
C ALA A 124 -14.39 -5.18 14.71
N SER A 125 -15.07 -4.21 15.32
CA SER A 125 -16.36 -3.76 14.81
C SER A 125 -16.19 -3.17 13.40
N ARG A 126 -17.20 -3.35 12.54
CA ARG A 126 -17.16 -2.84 11.16
C ARG A 126 -16.95 -1.32 11.11
N ARG A 127 -17.64 -0.59 11.99
CA ARG A 127 -17.49 0.87 12.12
C ARG A 127 -16.06 1.28 12.48
N ALA A 128 -15.41 0.58 13.40
CA ALA A 128 -14.03 0.88 13.79
C ALA A 128 -13.05 0.60 12.64
N ILE A 129 -13.23 -0.53 11.94
CA ILE A 129 -12.45 -0.86 10.74
C ILE A 129 -12.57 0.27 9.70
N ASP A 130 -13.79 0.72 9.43
CA ASP A 130 -14.07 1.76 8.45
C ASP A 130 -13.45 3.10 8.84
N ALA A 131 -13.52 3.45 10.13
CA ALA A 131 -12.90 4.66 10.66
C ALA A 131 -11.36 4.63 10.53
N ILE A 132 -10.72 3.51 10.89
CA ILE A 132 -9.26 3.37 10.75
C ILE A 132 -8.86 3.44 9.27
N PHE A 133 -9.59 2.72 8.40
CA PHE A 133 -9.29 2.73 6.97
C PHE A 133 -9.46 4.12 6.35
N ALA A 134 -10.55 4.83 6.68
CA ALA A 134 -10.77 6.19 6.20
C ALA A 134 -9.70 7.17 6.72
N SER A 135 -9.23 6.99 7.96
CA SER A 135 -8.18 7.84 8.54
C SER A 135 -6.85 7.75 7.80
N ALA A 136 -6.57 6.65 7.09
CA ALA A 136 -5.34 6.50 6.33
C ALA A 136 -5.22 7.51 5.18
N TYR A 137 -6.35 8.00 4.65
CA TYR A 137 -6.39 8.89 3.48
C TYR A 137 -6.89 10.31 3.80
N LYS A 138 -7.21 10.61 5.06
CA LYS A 138 -7.55 11.98 5.48
C LYS A 138 -6.25 12.78 5.60
N LYS A 139 -6.11 13.81 4.77
CA LYS A 139 -5.11 14.88 4.93
C LYS A 139 -5.58 15.86 6.00
#